data_AF-A0A2V9M8I8-F1
#
_entry.id   AF-A0A2V9M8I8-F1
#
_cell.length_a   1.000
_cell.length_b   1.000
_cell.length_c   1.000
_cell.angle_alpha   90.00
_cell.angle_beta   90.00
_cell.angle_gamma   90.00
#
_symmetry.space_group_name_H-M   'P 1'
#
loop_
_entity.id
_entity.type
_entity.pdbx_description
1 polymer ?
#
loop_
_entity_poly.entity_id
_entity_poly.type
_entity_poly.pdbx_seq_one_letter_code
_entity_poly.pdbx_strand_id
1 'polypeptide(L)'
;MVFASILQERRIPFGLIGVQTIRAAGMGRPGQACDYILNEQRRIEMKKITAIVVFVLSVGTLLAQQGPPALGPRSGTPRLDALQSFLQLSDQQVQNLTALLTSVRDAVKPIHEQIMTKQKELKQELDKASPDSSVVAQLMVDVKNLRNQIKAKRDELRPQLVAILSDSQKSALATLQQALSLQHAAHQAVESSLIEAPQDNPSDAGGFGRGWGRMHPRP
;
A
#
# COMPACT_ATOMS: atom_id res chain seq x y z
N MET A 1 6.41 -31.46 -35.66
CA MET A 1 6.41 -30.86 -37.02
C MET A 1 5.02 -30.27 -37.27
N VAL A 2 4.92 -28.94 -37.15
CA VAL A 2 4.56 -27.96 -38.21
C VAL A 2 3.03 -27.82 -38.35
N PHE A 3 2.38 -26.81 -37.72
CA PHE A 3 1.98 -25.48 -38.27
C PHE A 3 1.08 -25.62 -39.53
N ALA A 4 -0.06 -24.95 -39.75
CA ALA A 4 -0.64 -23.73 -39.23
C ALA A 4 -2.10 -23.56 -39.74
N SER A 5 -2.77 -22.51 -39.26
CA SER A 5 -3.81 -21.70 -39.94
C SER A 5 -5.26 -21.77 -39.41
N ILE A 6 -5.48 -20.83 -38.50
CA ILE A 6 -6.67 -20.02 -38.21
C ILE A 6 -7.58 -19.80 -39.43
N LEU A 7 -8.89 -20.03 -39.27
CA LEU A 7 -9.94 -19.13 -39.76
C LEU A 7 -11.22 -19.26 -38.92
N GLN A 8 -11.65 -18.09 -38.50
CA GLN A 8 -12.90 -17.68 -37.87
C GLN A 8 -14.11 -17.94 -38.76
N GLU A 9 -15.22 -18.48 -38.24
CA GLU A 9 -16.54 -17.84 -38.33
C GLU A 9 -17.67 -18.60 -37.62
N ARG A 10 -18.55 -17.82 -37.00
CA ARG A 10 -19.77 -18.25 -36.32
C ARG A 10 -20.74 -18.92 -37.29
N ARG A 11 -21.28 -20.09 -36.90
CA ARG A 11 -22.64 -20.50 -37.27
C ARG A 11 -23.16 -21.55 -36.30
N ILE A 12 -23.92 -21.10 -35.30
CA ILE A 12 -24.83 -21.97 -34.52
C ILE A 12 -26.19 -21.89 -35.21
N PRO A 13 -26.72 -23.00 -35.77
CA PRO A 13 -28.13 -23.09 -36.14
C PRO A 13 -28.97 -23.46 -34.92
N PHE A 14 -30.02 -22.65 -34.74
CA PHE A 14 -31.29 -22.89 -34.07
C PHE A 14 -31.62 -24.34 -33.65
N GLY A 15 -32.13 -24.49 -32.41
CA GLY A 15 -33.05 -25.58 -32.08
C GLY A 15 -33.22 -25.83 -30.58
N LEU A 16 -34.47 -25.81 -30.13
CA LEU A 16 -35.01 -26.37 -28.87
C LEU A 16 -34.96 -25.48 -27.61
N ILE A 17 -35.80 -24.44 -27.61
CA ILE A 17 -36.47 -23.97 -26.39
C ILE A 17 -37.68 -24.87 -26.15
N GLY A 18 -37.83 -25.28 -24.89
CA GLY A 18 -38.79 -26.26 -24.41
C GLY A 18 -40.26 -25.93 -24.69
N VAL A 19 -40.98 -26.97 -25.06
CA VAL A 19 -42.43 -27.04 -25.05
C VAL A 19 -42.89 -27.19 -23.60
N GLN A 20 -43.24 -26.08 -22.94
CA GLN A 20 -44.10 -26.11 -21.77
C GLN A 20 -45.56 -26.03 -22.25
N THR A 21 -46.26 -27.11 -21.94
CA THR A 21 -47.65 -27.42 -22.19
C THR A 21 -48.57 -26.39 -21.54
N ILE A 22 -49.19 -25.51 -22.34
CA ILE A 22 -50.36 -24.75 -21.89
C ILE A 22 -51.60 -25.52 -22.31
N ARG A 23 -52.22 -26.19 -21.32
CA ARG A 23 -53.53 -26.80 -21.41
C ARG A 23 -54.56 -25.73 -21.77
N ALA A 24 -55.34 -26.03 -22.80
CA ALA A 24 -56.34 -25.16 -23.40
C ALA A 24 -57.48 -24.78 -22.45
N ALA A 25 -57.89 -23.51 -22.52
CA ALA A 25 -59.28 -23.09 -22.32
C ALA A 25 -59.52 -21.74 -23.05
N GLY A 26 -60.36 -21.77 -24.09
CA GLY A 26 -61.27 -20.65 -24.39
C GLY A 26 -60.83 -19.59 -25.40
N MET A 27 -61.16 -19.83 -26.67
CA MET A 27 -61.72 -18.89 -27.65
C MET A 27 -61.13 -17.46 -27.79
N GLY A 28 -60.55 -17.17 -28.96
CA GLY A 28 -60.39 -15.80 -29.44
C GLY A 28 -59.44 -15.62 -30.63
N ARG A 29 -60.03 -15.63 -31.82
CA ARG A 29 -59.56 -15.32 -33.20
C ARG A 29 -58.16 -14.66 -33.43
N PRO A 30 -57.50 -15.03 -34.56
CA PRO A 30 -56.11 -14.65 -34.88
C PRO A 30 -56.01 -13.23 -35.43
N GLY A 31 -55.08 -12.43 -34.92
CA GLY A 31 -54.83 -11.09 -35.49
C GLY A 31 -53.97 -10.13 -34.68
N GLN A 32 -53.32 -10.55 -33.59
CA GLN A 32 -52.57 -9.63 -32.70
C GLN A 32 -51.10 -10.02 -32.47
N ALA A 33 -50.58 -11.00 -33.21
CA ALA A 33 -49.21 -11.49 -33.00
C ALA A 33 -48.13 -10.68 -33.76
N CYS A 34 -48.51 -9.82 -34.72
CA CYS A 34 -47.53 -9.09 -35.55
C CYS A 34 -47.18 -7.68 -35.02
N ASP A 35 -47.94 -7.12 -34.07
CA ASP A 35 -47.68 -5.77 -33.53
C ASP A 35 -46.97 -5.76 -32.17
N TYR A 36 -46.77 -6.94 -31.55
CA TYR A 36 -46.18 -7.03 -30.20
C TYR A 36 -44.65 -7.09 -30.17
N ILE A 37 -43.95 -7.34 -31.28
CA ILE A 37 -42.48 -7.51 -31.28
C ILE A 37 -41.72 -6.19 -31.54
N LEU A 38 -42.39 -5.14 -32.03
CA LEU A 38 -41.76 -3.85 -32.34
C LEU A 38 -41.76 -2.81 -31.20
N ASN A 39 -42.43 -3.10 -30.07
CA ASN A 39 -42.57 -2.14 -28.96
C ASN A 39 -41.79 -2.51 -27.68
N GLU A 40 -41.27 -3.73 -27.56
CA GLU A 40 -40.55 -4.17 -26.34
C GLU A 40 -39.09 -3.66 -26.27
N GLN A 41 -38.46 -3.40 -27.43
CA GLN A 41 -37.07 -2.95 -27.53
C GLN A 41 -36.86 -1.49 -27.07
N ARG A 42 -37.88 -0.62 -27.14
CA ARG A 42 -37.76 0.80 -26.73
C ARG A 42 -37.93 1.02 -25.21
N ARG A 43 -38.43 0.02 -24.47
CA ARG A 43 -38.66 0.09 -23.01
C ARG A 43 -37.44 -0.26 -22.15
N ILE A 44 -36.39 -0.85 -22.72
CA ILE A 44 -35.17 -1.23 -21.98
C ILE A 44 -34.19 -0.06 -21.85
N GLU A 45 -34.17 0.87 -22.81
CA GLU A 45 -33.31 2.07 -22.76
C GLU A 45 -33.93 3.24 -21.96
N MET A 46 -35.26 3.39 -21.92
CA MET A 46 -35.91 4.44 -21.11
C MET A 46 -36.07 4.09 -19.61
N LYS A 47 -35.88 2.82 -19.21
CA LYS A 47 -35.86 2.39 -17.79
C LYS A 47 -34.51 2.65 -17.10
N LYS A 48 -33.41 2.77 -17.86
CA LYS A 48 -32.10 3.18 -17.32
C LYS A 48 -32.07 4.65 -16.89
N ILE A 49 -32.88 5.50 -17.52
CA ILE A 49 -32.99 6.94 -17.20
C ILE A 49 -33.94 7.19 -16.01
N THR A 50 -34.94 6.33 -15.80
CA THR A 50 -35.90 6.49 -14.67
C THR A 50 -35.34 5.95 -13.33
N ALA A 51 -34.33 5.07 -13.36
CA ALA A 51 -33.66 4.60 -12.14
C ALA A 51 -32.68 5.64 -11.54
N ILE A 52 -32.38 6.74 -12.26
CA ILE A 52 -31.44 7.78 -11.82
C ILE A 52 -32.15 8.92 -11.05
N VAL A 53 -33.47 9.06 -11.16
CA VAL A 53 -34.22 10.19 -10.55
C VAL A 53 -34.91 9.84 -9.22
N VAL A 54 -35.00 8.55 -8.86
CA VAL A 54 -35.65 8.12 -7.59
C VAL A 54 -34.65 7.84 -6.45
N PHE A 55 -33.33 7.97 -6.68
CA PHE A 55 -32.30 7.79 -5.63
C PHE A 55 -31.97 9.09 -4.85
N VAL A 56 -32.76 10.16 -4.97
CA VAL A 56 -32.41 11.50 -4.44
C VAL A 56 -33.20 11.91 -3.18
N LEU A 57 -34.07 11.09 -2.59
CA LEU A 57 -34.84 11.48 -1.39
C LEU A 57 -34.85 10.43 -0.28
N SER A 58 -33.67 10.16 0.29
CA SER A 58 -33.53 9.56 1.61
C SER A 58 -32.32 10.15 2.35
N VAL A 59 -32.44 11.42 2.73
CA VAL A 59 -31.57 12.07 3.72
C VAL A 59 -32.18 11.81 5.10
N GLY A 60 -31.53 10.96 5.89
CA GLY A 60 -31.95 10.58 7.24
C GLY A 60 -30.77 10.15 8.10
N THR A 61 -30.05 11.14 8.63
CA THR A 61 -29.21 11.15 9.85
C THR A 61 -28.63 9.83 10.38
N LEU A 62 -27.36 9.56 10.04
CA LEU A 62 -26.40 8.85 10.90
C LEU A 62 -25.01 9.49 10.72
N LEU A 63 -24.80 10.69 11.28
CA LEU A 63 -23.45 11.22 11.54
C LEU A 63 -23.19 11.12 13.06
N ALA A 64 -23.07 9.90 13.55
CA ALA A 64 -22.56 9.63 14.88
C ALA A 64 -21.28 8.80 14.75
N GLN A 65 -20.16 9.40 15.20
CA GLN A 65 -18.86 8.77 15.45
C GLN A 65 -18.06 8.29 14.24
N GLN A 66 -17.57 9.24 13.45
CA GLN A 66 -16.22 9.13 12.90
C GLN A 66 -15.30 9.95 13.80
N GLY A 67 -14.92 9.36 14.94
CA GLY A 67 -13.75 9.86 15.67
C GLY A 67 -12.53 9.80 14.75
N PRO A 68 -11.51 10.67 14.95
CA PRO A 68 -10.26 10.55 14.21
C PRO A 68 -9.78 9.10 14.29
N PRO A 69 -9.29 8.51 13.18
CA PRO A 69 -8.86 7.12 13.16
C PRO A 69 -7.96 6.90 14.38
N ALA A 70 -8.44 6.09 15.32
CA ALA A 70 -7.65 5.69 16.45
C ALA A 70 -6.37 5.11 15.87
N LEU A 71 -5.24 5.75 16.18
CA LEU A 71 -3.91 5.23 15.95
C LEU A 71 -3.84 3.92 16.76
N GLY A 72 -4.34 2.83 16.17
CA GLY A 72 -4.14 1.50 16.70
C GLY A 72 -2.64 1.28 16.90
N PRO A 73 -2.25 0.38 17.82
CA PRO A 73 -0.85 0.02 18.00
C PRO A 73 -0.26 -0.25 16.61
N ARG A 74 0.72 0.56 16.18
CA ARG A 74 1.47 0.26 14.96
C ARG A 74 2.10 -1.10 15.20
N SER A 75 1.49 -2.16 14.66
CA SER A 75 2.07 -3.49 14.70
C SER A 75 3.43 -3.37 14.04
N GLY A 76 4.48 -3.56 14.83
CA GLY A 76 5.88 -3.32 14.46
C GLY A 76 6.45 -4.39 13.54
N THR A 77 5.61 -4.95 12.66
CA THR A 77 6.01 -5.84 11.58
C THR A 77 6.57 -5.01 10.43
N PRO A 78 7.76 -5.34 9.91
CA PRO A 78 8.32 -4.68 8.74
C PRO A 78 7.33 -4.74 7.57
N ARG A 79 7.05 -3.59 6.94
CA ARG A 79 6.26 -3.55 5.70
C ARG A 79 7.20 -3.72 4.52
N LEU A 80 6.99 -4.78 3.74
CA LEU A 80 7.83 -5.13 2.59
C LEU A 80 7.09 -5.05 1.25
N ASP A 81 5.84 -4.57 1.23
CA ASP A 81 4.94 -4.65 0.07
C ASP A 81 5.55 -4.04 -1.20
N ALA A 82 6.08 -2.81 -1.13
CA ALA A 82 6.73 -2.16 -2.27
C ALA A 82 8.01 -2.88 -2.73
N LEU A 83 8.77 -3.44 -1.78
CA LEU A 83 9.98 -4.21 -2.09
C LEU A 83 9.62 -5.55 -2.72
N GLN A 84 8.55 -6.19 -2.26
CA GLN A 84 8.01 -7.43 -2.82
C GLN A 84 7.57 -7.21 -4.26
N SER A 85 6.83 -6.13 -4.55
CA SER A 85 6.41 -5.81 -5.92
C SER A 85 7.60 -5.51 -6.84
N PHE A 86 8.59 -4.74 -6.36
CA PHE A 86 9.73 -4.34 -7.18
C PHE A 86 10.71 -5.49 -7.46
N LEU A 87 11.07 -6.27 -6.42
CA LEU A 87 12.00 -7.39 -6.56
C LEU A 87 11.30 -8.71 -6.94
N GLN A 88 9.97 -8.70 -7.11
CA GLN A 88 9.18 -9.90 -7.37
C GLN A 88 9.50 -11.00 -6.35
N LEU A 89 9.48 -10.65 -5.06
CA LEU A 89 9.82 -11.58 -3.98
C LEU A 89 8.73 -12.66 -3.88
N SER A 90 9.16 -13.91 -3.74
CA SER A 90 8.22 -15.00 -3.42
C SER A 90 7.71 -14.86 -1.98
N ASP A 91 6.54 -15.44 -1.68
CA ASP A 91 5.98 -15.42 -0.33
C ASP A 91 6.95 -16.01 0.70
N GLN A 92 7.69 -17.06 0.33
CA GLN A 92 8.72 -17.65 1.17
C GLN A 92 9.88 -16.67 1.45
N GLN A 93 10.32 -15.91 0.43
CA GLN A 93 11.35 -14.89 0.62
C GLN A 93 10.86 -13.77 1.54
N VAL A 94 9.62 -13.30 1.37
CA VAL A 94 9.01 -12.28 2.24
C VAL A 94 8.93 -12.77 3.69
N GLN A 95 8.52 -14.02 3.92
CA GLN A 95 8.49 -14.62 5.26
C GLN A 95 9.89 -14.67 5.88
N ASN A 96 10.89 -15.14 5.13
CA ASN A 96 12.28 -15.24 5.61
C ASN A 96 12.87 -13.86 5.94
N LEU A 97 12.65 -12.87 5.08
CA LEU A 97 13.09 -11.49 5.33
C LEU A 97 12.40 -10.90 6.57
N THR A 98 11.09 -11.09 6.69
CA THR A 98 10.30 -10.60 7.83
C THR A 98 10.76 -11.22 9.14
N ALA A 99 11.01 -12.53 9.16
CA ALA A 99 11.52 -13.24 10.32
C ALA A 99 12.89 -12.69 10.76
N LEU A 100 13.80 -12.48 9.81
CA LEU A 100 15.14 -11.98 10.12
C LEU A 100 15.11 -10.54 10.64
N LEU A 101 14.32 -9.66 10.02
CA LEU A 101 14.10 -8.29 10.46
C LEU A 101 13.49 -8.23 11.86
N THR A 102 12.54 -9.12 12.14
CA THR A 102 11.88 -9.23 13.47
C THR A 102 12.88 -9.72 14.53
N SER A 103 13.71 -10.72 14.21
CA SER A 103 14.75 -11.22 15.10
C SER A 103 15.74 -10.13 15.51
N VAL A 104 16.26 -9.35 14.56
CA VAL A 104 17.18 -8.24 14.87
C VAL A 104 16.48 -7.14 15.65
N ARG A 105 15.23 -6.81 15.34
CA ARG A 105 14.44 -5.85 16.13
C ARG A 105 14.33 -6.31 17.58
N ASP A 106 14.00 -7.58 17.81
CA ASP A 106 13.83 -8.14 19.15
C ASP A 106 15.15 -8.19 19.93
N ALA A 107 16.25 -8.50 19.25
CA ALA A 107 17.59 -8.46 19.83
C ALA A 107 18.08 -7.04 20.14
N VAL A 108 17.63 -6.02 19.38
CA VAL A 108 18.00 -4.61 19.58
C VAL A 108 17.16 -3.94 20.67
N LYS A 109 15.90 -4.34 20.85
CA LYS A 109 14.97 -3.76 21.81
C LYS A 109 15.56 -3.59 23.22
N PRO A 110 16.15 -4.61 23.88
CA PRO A 110 16.71 -4.44 25.22
C PRO A 110 17.92 -3.49 25.24
N ILE A 111 18.73 -3.44 24.18
CA ILE A 111 19.86 -2.51 24.08
C ILE A 111 19.36 -1.07 23.99
N HIS A 112 18.27 -0.84 23.26
CA HIS A 112 17.63 0.46 23.18
C HIS A 112 17.06 0.90 24.53
N GLU A 113 16.42 -0.01 25.27
CA GLU A 113 15.95 0.25 26.65
C GLU A 113 17.11 0.63 27.57
N GLN A 114 18.26 -0.05 27.47
CA GLN A 114 19.47 0.31 28.21
C GLN A 114 20.00 1.70 27.83
N ILE A 115 20.00 2.06 26.55
CA ILE A 115 20.39 3.41 26.09
C ILE A 115 19.48 4.45 26.73
N MET A 116 18.17 4.24 26.72
CA MET A 116 17.20 5.18 27.30
C MET A 116 17.44 5.37 28.80
N THR A 117 17.68 4.28 29.54
CA THR A 117 18.04 4.33 30.97
C THR A 117 19.33 5.12 31.19
N LYS A 118 20.40 4.83 30.44
CA LYS A 118 21.70 5.52 30.58
C LYS A 118 21.62 6.99 30.18
N GLN A 119 20.80 7.34 29.20
CA GLN A 119 20.54 8.73 28.82
C GLN A 119 19.77 9.48 29.92
N LYS A 120 18.83 8.82 30.61
CA LYS A 120 18.15 9.40 31.77
C LYS A 120 19.12 9.63 32.93
N GLU A 121 19.97 8.66 33.24
CA GLU A 121 21.04 8.80 34.25
C GLU A 121 21.98 9.97 33.90
N LEU A 122 22.39 10.09 32.64
CA LEU A 122 23.23 11.18 32.16
C LEU A 122 22.55 12.54 32.34
N LYS A 123 21.27 12.63 31.99
CA LYS A 123 20.50 13.86 32.20
C LYS A 123 20.42 14.21 33.69
N GLN A 124 20.15 13.23 34.55
CA GLN A 124 20.07 13.44 36.00
C GLN A 124 21.40 13.91 36.59
N GLU A 125 22.53 13.39 36.11
CA GLU A 125 23.87 13.84 36.54
C GLU A 125 24.13 15.29 36.17
N LEU A 126 23.80 15.66 34.94
CA LEU A 126 23.99 17.02 34.42
C LEU A 126 23.06 18.05 35.09
N ASP A 127 21.89 17.63 35.58
CA ASP A 127 20.93 18.50 36.27
C ASP A 127 21.33 18.78 37.75
N LYS A 128 22.39 18.15 38.28
CA LYS A 128 22.88 18.42 39.64
C LYS A 128 23.53 19.80 39.75
N ALA A 129 23.51 20.38 40.96
CA ALA A 129 24.19 21.65 41.25
C ALA A 129 25.72 21.59 41.05
N SER A 130 26.31 20.40 41.20
CA SER A 130 27.73 20.13 40.92
C SER A 130 27.86 18.75 40.27
N PRO A 131 27.75 18.65 38.92
CA PRO A 131 27.87 17.38 38.21
C PRO A 131 29.25 16.74 38.37
N ASP A 132 29.31 15.42 38.50
CA ASP A 132 30.57 14.67 38.48
C ASP A 132 31.00 14.39 37.02
N SER A 133 32.13 14.97 36.61
CA SER A 133 32.67 14.84 35.25
C SER A 133 33.10 13.41 34.91
N SER A 134 33.53 12.61 35.90
CA SER A 134 33.90 11.21 35.70
C SER A 134 32.67 10.36 35.41
N VAL A 135 31.58 10.60 36.16
CA VAL A 135 30.29 9.91 35.96
C VAL A 135 29.69 10.26 34.59
N VAL A 136 29.71 11.54 34.21
CA VAL A 136 29.27 11.99 32.87
C VAL A 136 30.06 11.29 31.76
N ALA A 137 31.39 11.26 31.87
CA ALA A 137 32.26 10.62 30.88
C ALA A 137 31.95 9.12 30.75
N GLN A 138 31.78 8.42 31.87
CA GLN A 138 31.45 6.99 31.86
C GLN A 138 30.10 6.72 31.19
N LEU A 139 29.06 7.49 31.52
CA LEU A 139 27.72 7.34 30.92
C LEU A 139 27.73 7.59 29.41
N MET A 140 28.53 8.55 28.93
CA MET A 140 28.71 8.79 27.50
C MET A 140 29.39 7.61 26.79
N VAL A 141 30.41 7.02 27.41
CA VAL A 141 31.09 5.82 26.88
C VAL A 141 30.14 4.62 26.84
N ASP A 142 29.35 4.40 27.89
CA ASP A 142 28.37 3.31 27.96
C ASP A 142 27.34 3.44 26.84
N VAL A 143 26.76 4.63 26.64
CA VAL A 143 25.80 4.88 25.56
C VAL A 143 26.43 4.65 24.18
N LYS A 144 27.68 5.10 23.99
CA LYS A 144 28.42 4.87 22.74
C LYS A 144 28.61 3.36 22.48
N ASN A 145 29.00 2.61 23.49
CA ASN A 145 29.19 1.16 23.39
C ASN A 145 27.88 0.44 23.05
N LEU A 146 26.76 0.81 23.69
CA LEU A 146 25.44 0.25 23.37
C LEU A 146 25.01 0.57 21.92
N ARG A 147 25.25 1.80 21.45
CA ARG A 147 25.00 2.17 20.05
C ARG A 147 25.85 1.36 19.07
N ASN A 148 27.10 1.08 19.42
CA ASN A 148 27.97 0.23 18.62
C ASN A 148 27.47 -1.21 18.57
N GLN A 149 26.91 -1.75 19.67
CA GLN A 149 26.29 -3.07 19.66
C GLN A 149 25.07 -3.13 18.72
N ILE A 150 24.24 -2.09 18.70
CA ILE A 150 23.12 -1.98 17.74
C ILE A 150 23.66 -1.95 16.30
N LYS A 151 24.72 -1.16 16.06
CA LYS A 151 25.35 -1.07 14.73
C LYS A 151 25.86 -2.44 14.28
N ALA A 152 26.60 -3.16 15.14
CA ALA A 152 27.13 -4.49 14.82
C ALA A 152 26.01 -5.46 14.41
N LYS A 153 24.90 -5.53 15.17
CA LYS A 153 23.74 -6.36 14.82
C LYS A 153 23.12 -6.01 13.47
N ARG A 154 23.12 -4.72 13.09
CA ARG A 154 22.61 -4.26 11.78
C ARG A 154 23.59 -4.54 10.64
N ASP A 155 24.89 -4.44 10.89
CA ASP A 155 25.91 -4.74 9.90
C ASP A 155 25.93 -6.25 9.57
N GLU A 156 25.70 -7.11 10.57
CA GLU A 156 25.55 -8.56 10.42
C GLU A 156 24.28 -8.95 9.63
N LEU A 157 23.24 -8.12 9.68
CA LEU A 157 21.94 -8.39 9.06
C LEU A 157 21.98 -8.27 7.53
N ARG A 158 22.64 -7.24 7.00
CA ARG A 158 22.65 -6.97 5.55
C ARG A 158 23.10 -8.16 4.69
N PRO A 159 24.25 -8.83 4.96
CA PRO A 159 24.67 -9.97 4.14
C PRO A 159 23.67 -11.14 4.21
N GLN A 160 23.04 -11.36 5.36
CA GLN A 160 22.03 -12.40 5.54
C GLN A 160 20.76 -12.12 4.72
N LEU A 161 20.29 -10.86 4.68
CA LEU A 161 19.16 -10.46 3.85
C LEU A 161 19.46 -10.63 2.36
N VAL A 162 20.66 -10.21 1.91
CA VAL A 162 21.07 -10.32 0.50
C VAL A 162 21.22 -11.79 0.07
N ALA A 163 21.60 -12.69 0.98
CA ALA A 163 21.71 -14.12 0.70
C ALA A 163 20.36 -14.80 0.39
N ILE A 164 19.23 -14.21 0.82
CA ILE A 164 17.87 -14.71 0.52
C ILE A 164 17.47 -14.43 -0.94
N LEU A 165 18.11 -13.43 -1.57
CA LEU A 165 17.76 -12.97 -2.92
C LEU A 165 18.44 -13.83 -4.00
N SER A 166 17.74 -14.03 -5.12
CA SER A 166 18.34 -14.58 -6.33
C SER A 166 19.31 -13.58 -6.97
N ASP A 167 20.13 -14.03 -7.92
CA ASP A 167 21.07 -13.14 -8.60
C ASP A 167 20.37 -12.08 -9.46
N SER A 168 19.22 -12.42 -10.07
CA SER A 168 18.38 -11.44 -10.76
C SER A 168 17.82 -10.37 -9.80
N GLN A 169 17.40 -10.77 -8.60
CA GLN A 169 16.91 -9.84 -7.57
C GLN A 169 18.02 -8.96 -7.00
N LYS A 170 19.24 -9.48 -6.83
CA LYS A 170 20.41 -8.68 -6.43
C LYS A 170 20.76 -7.61 -7.48
N SER A 171 20.63 -7.94 -8.77
CA SER A 171 20.80 -6.96 -9.84
C SER A 171 19.74 -5.86 -9.76
N ALA A 172 18.46 -6.19 -9.57
CA ALA A 172 17.41 -5.20 -9.36
C ALA A 172 17.63 -4.35 -8.09
N LEU A 173 18.17 -4.94 -7.03
CA LEU A 173 18.53 -4.21 -5.81
C LEU A 173 19.63 -3.15 -6.07
N ALA A 174 20.54 -3.39 -7.01
CA ALA A 174 21.53 -2.39 -7.42
C ALA A 174 20.88 -1.14 -8.04
N THR A 175 19.75 -1.28 -8.75
CA THR A 175 18.96 -0.15 -9.25
C THR A 175 18.40 0.70 -8.11
N LEU A 176 17.89 0.08 -7.04
CA LEU A 176 17.44 0.80 -5.85
C LEU A 176 18.62 1.53 -5.17
N GLN A 177 19.78 0.89 -5.10
CA GLN A 177 20.99 1.50 -4.53
C GLN A 177 21.45 2.71 -5.35
N GLN A 178 21.36 2.64 -6.68
CA GLN A 178 21.65 3.76 -7.57
C GLN A 178 20.63 4.88 -7.39
N ALA A 179 19.33 4.57 -7.34
CA ALA A 179 18.28 5.55 -7.08
C ALA A 179 18.51 6.31 -5.76
N LEU A 180 18.91 5.61 -4.70
CA LEU A 180 19.28 6.24 -3.42
C LEU A 180 20.47 7.20 -3.55
N SER A 181 21.49 6.86 -4.35
CA SER A 181 22.63 7.76 -4.58
C SER A 181 22.25 9.05 -5.31
N LEU A 182 21.18 9.01 -6.12
CA LEU A 182 20.67 10.17 -6.86
C LEU A 182 19.66 10.99 -6.06
N GLN A 183 19.24 10.54 -4.87
CA GLN A 183 18.16 11.15 -4.10
C GLN A 183 18.37 12.65 -3.85
N HIS A 184 19.60 13.07 -3.53
CA HIS A 184 19.87 14.48 -3.24
C HIS A 184 19.74 15.37 -4.48
N ALA A 185 20.30 14.94 -5.62
CA ALA A 185 20.19 15.68 -6.88
C ALA A 185 18.73 15.70 -7.37
N ALA A 186 18.01 14.58 -7.24
CA ALA A 186 16.59 14.51 -7.55
C ALA A 186 15.77 15.48 -6.67
N HIS A 187 16.07 15.59 -5.38
CA HIS A 187 15.42 16.54 -4.48
C HIS A 187 15.61 17.99 -4.94
N GLN A 188 16.85 18.39 -5.26
CA GLN A 188 17.13 19.72 -5.78
C GLN A 188 16.42 20.00 -7.11
N ALA A 189 16.33 19.00 -7.99
CA ALA A 189 15.60 19.11 -9.25
C ALA A 189 14.08 19.29 -9.04
N VAL A 190 13.49 18.64 -8.02
CA VAL A 190 12.10 18.86 -7.62
C VAL A 190 11.92 20.28 -7.05
N GLU A 191 12.79 20.71 -6.14
CA GLU A 191 12.72 22.05 -5.53
C GLU A 191 12.85 23.18 -6.55
N SER A 192 13.66 22.97 -7.59
CA SER A 192 13.81 23.90 -8.71
C SER A 192 12.74 23.74 -9.79
N SER A 193 11.74 22.87 -9.59
CA SER A 193 10.68 22.58 -10.55
C SER A 193 11.18 22.07 -11.92
N LEU A 194 12.39 21.51 -11.97
CA LEU A 194 12.94 20.88 -13.16
C LEU A 194 12.33 19.49 -13.42
N ILE A 195 11.88 18.82 -12.35
CA ILE A 195 11.14 17.56 -12.40
C ILE A 195 9.99 17.61 -11.39
N GLU A 196 8.97 16.77 -11.59
CA GLU A 196 7.81 16.69 -10.69
C GLU A 196 8.03 15.63 -9.59
N ALA A 197 7.52 15.92 -8.39
CA ALA A 197 7.56 14.97 -7.28
C ALA A 197 6.62 13.78 -7.54
N PRO A 198 6.97 12.55 -7.10
CA PRO A 198 6.07 11.42 -7.17
C PRO A 198 4.77 11.70 -6.40
N GLN A 199 3.61 11.43 -7.01
CA GLN A 199 2.29 11.75 -6.44
C GLN A 199 1.85 10.82 -5.29
N ASP A 200 2.53 9.69 -5.09
CA ASP A 200 2.14 8.63 -4.16
C ASP A 200 3.23 8.28 -3.14
N ASN A 201 3.71 9.27 -2.36
CA ASN A 201 4.67 8.97 -1.31
C ASN A 201 3.92 8.54 -0.03
N PRO A 202 4.09 7.31 0.51
CA PRO A 202 3.42 6.88 1.74
C PRO A 202 3.80 7.73 2.98
N SER A 203 4.83 8.57 2.89
CA SER A 203 5.16 9.60 3.89
C SER A 203 4.18 10.78 3.91
N ASP A 204 3.34 10.97 2.89
CA ASP A 204 2.34 12.05 2.83
C ASP A 204 1.14 11.80 3.76
N ALA A 205 1.04 10.58 4.30
CA ALA A 205 0.08 10.18 5.32
C ALA A 205 0.52 10.52 6.77
N GLY A 206 1.72 11.08 6.98
CA GLY A 206 2.26 11.26 8.32
C GLY A 206 3.38 12.29 8.42
N GLY A 207 3.03 13.56 8.13
CA GLY A 207 3.69 14.77 8.60
C GLY A 207 5.21 14.75 8.82
N PHE A 208 5.97 15.12 7.79
CA PHE A 208 7.09 16.07 7.81
C PHE A 208 7.36 16.45 6.34
N GLY A 209 6.48 17.28 5.77
CA GLY A 209 6.56 17.66 4.34
C GLY A 209 5.45 18.57 3.80
N ARG A 210 4.60 19.16 4.66
CA ARG A 210 3.62 20.17 4.23
C ARG A 210 4.11 21.56 4.60
N GLY A 211 4.28 22.39 3.57
CA GLY A 211 4.92 23.71 3.60
C GLY A 211 6.24 23.53 2.85
N TRP A 212 6.31 23.76 1.55
CA TRP A 212 6.00 25.00 0.84
C TRP A 212 5.45 24.69 -0.56
N GLY A 213 4.46 25.45 -1.05
CA GLY A 213 4.06 25.39 -2.46
C GLY A 213 2.61 24.93 -2.73
N ARG A 214 1.62 25.59 -2.15
CA ARG A 214 0.32 25.78 -2.81
C ARG A 214 -0.29 27.11 -2.39
N MET A 215 0.29 28.19 -2.90
CA MET A 215 -0.30 29.53 -2.79
C MET A 215 -1.31 29.64 -3.94
N HIS A 216 -2.56 29.26 -3.66
CA HIS A 216 -3.67 29.57 -4.56
C HIS A 216 -3.88 31.09 -4.57
N PRO A 217 -4.01 31.75 -5.74
CA PRO A 217 -4.40 33.16 -5.77
C PRO A 217 -5.83 33.27 -5.23
N ARG A 218 -6.04 34.14 -4.24
CA ARG A 218 -7.39 34.50 -3.78
C ARG A 218 -7.97 35.58 -4.69
N PRO A 219 -9.28 35.52 -5.03
CA PRO A 219 -9.97 36.60 -5.74
C PRO A 219 -10.06 37.87 -4.90
#